data_AF-A0A432FG33-F1
#
_entry.id   AF-A0A432FG33-F1
#
_cell.length_a   1.000
_cell.length_b   1.000
_cell.length_c   1.000
_cell.angle_alpha   90.00
_cell.angle_beta   90.00
_cell.angle_gamma   90.00
#
_symmetry.space_group_name_H-M   'P 1'
#
loop_
_entity.id
_entity.type
_entity.pdbx_description
1 polymer ?
#
loop_
_entity_poly.entity_id
_entity_poly.type
_entity_poly.pdbx_seq_one_letter_code
_entity_poly.pdbx_strand_id
1 'polypeptide(L)'
;NSFSFWEKYTNLIANDGKNVVVKFDTTNIKGEANVWVTWVVRNMGEGVLGHASLGKGVIEVAIGGYGCDGSFQLFDLDTVDYVMTHELGHSIGLNHATNPDNIMYGIVPYAGYAYCLLN
;
A
#
# COMPACT_ATOMS: atom_id res chain seq x y z
N ASN A 1 3.71 1.67 11.34
CA ASN A 1 4.07 2.38 10.10
C ASN A 1 4.67 1.39 9.14
N SER A 2 4.37 1.56 7.87
CA SER A 2 4.63 0.58 6.81
C SER A 2 6.12 0.29 6.56
N PHE A 3 7.01 1.27 6.79
CA PHE A 3 8.46 1.05 6.63
C PHE A 3 8.96 0.06 7.66
N SER A 4 8.59 0.26 8.94
CA SER A 4 9.03 -0.61 10.03
C SER A 4 8.60 -2.06 9.83
N PHE A 5 7.45 -2.29 9.19
CA PHE A 5 6.98 -3.64 8.85
C PHE A 5 7.98 -4.34 7.92
N TRP A 6 8.31 -3.71 6.79
CA TRP A 6 9.19 -4.29 5.77
C TRP A 6 10.65 -4.36 6.21
N GLU A 7 11.15 -3.39 6.96
CA GLU A 7 12.52 -3.39 7.48
C GLU A 7 12.77 -4.50 8.52
N LYS A 8 11.72 -4.93 9.23
CA LYS A 8 11.77 -6.06 10.17
C LYS A 8 11.44 -7.40 9.52
N TYR A 9 11.01 -7.40 8.27
CA TYR A 9 10.57 -8.61 7.59
C TYR A 9 11.79 -9.43 7.12
N THR A 10 12.06 -10.55 7.79
CA THR A 10 13.29 -11.34 7.58
C THR A 10 13.15 -12.48 6.58
N ASN A 11 11.95 -12.77 6.09
CA ASN A 11 11.66 -13.99 5.34
C ASN A 11 11.72 -13.79 3.81
N LEU A 12 12.41 -12.74 3.35
CA LEU A 12 12.59 -12.48 1.92
C LEU A 12 13.86 -13.14 1.41
N ILE A 13 13.71 -13.93 0.36
CA ILE A 13 14.80 -14.62 -0.34
C ILE A 13 14.79 -14.16 -1.79
N ALA A 14 15.94 -13.70 -2.27
CA ALA A 14 16.13 -13.30 -3.66
C ALA A 14 16.19 -14.53 -4.59
N ASN A 15 16.03 -14.32 -5.90
CA ASN A 15 16.08 -15.39 -6.91
C ASN A 15 17.41 -16.17 -6.91
N ASP A 16 18.48 -15.59 -6.37
CA ASP A 16 19.79 -16.24 -6.22
C ASP A 16 19.98 -16.95 -4.87
N GLY A 17 18.90 -17.10 -4.09
CA GLY A 17 18.88 -17.80 -2.80
C GLY A 17 19.43 -16.99 -1.62
N LYS A 18 19.80 -15.72 -1.81
CA LYS A 18 20.30 -14.88 -0.71
C LYS A 18 19.17 -14.23 0.08
N ASN A 19 19.43 -14.03 1.37
CA ASN A 19 18.53 -13.25 2.23
C ASN A 19 18.51 -11.79 1.78
N VAL A 20 17.32 -11.21 1.75
CA VAL A 20 17.08 -9.80 1.43
C VAL A 20 16.86 -9.03 2.72
N VAL A 21 17.53 -7.88 2.85
CA VAL A 21 17.28 -6.89 3.91
C VAL A 21 16.81 -5.62 3.24
N VAL A 22 15.64 -5.13 3.64
CA VAL A 22 15.04 -3.90 3.12
C VAL A 22 15.34 -2.75 4.08
N LYS A 23 15.66 -1.58 3.52
CA LYS A 23 15.81 -0.31 4.24
C LYS A 23 15.19 0.81 3.41
N PHE A 24 14.43 1.68 4.04
CA PHE A 24 13.83 2.83 3.36
C PHE A 24 14.43 4.13 3.88
N ASP A 25 14.86 4.97 2.94
CA ASP A 25 15.27 6.34 3.21
C ASP A 25 14.34 7.29 2.45
N THR A 26 14.00 8.41 3.07
CA THR A 26 13.16 9.43 2.44
C THR A 26 14.00 10.58 1.91
N THR A 27 13.61 11.10 0.75
CA THR A 27 14.18 12.33 0.17
C THR A 27 13.04 13.21 -0.31
N ASN A 28 13.24 14.52 -0.22
CA ASN A 28 12.31 15.52 -0.75
C ASN A 28 12.61 15.85 -2.22
N ILE A 29 13.63 15.23 -2.83
CA ILE A 29 14.02 15.46 -4.22
C ILE A 29 13.53 14.28 -5.06
N LYS A 30 12.53 14.53 -5.91
CA LYS A 30 11.90 13.50 -6.75
C LYS A 30 12.91 12.69 -7.57
N GLY A 31 13.93 13.34 -8.13
CA GLY A 31 14.95 12.70 -8.97
C GLY A 31 15.90 11.75 -8.22
N GLU A 32 15.96 11.82 -6.89
CA GLU A 32 16.79 10.95 -6.06
C GLU A 32 16.03 9.72 -5.55
N ALA A 33 14.71 9.75 -5.59
CA ALA A 33 13.87 8.66 -5.10
C ALA A 33 13.70 7.55 -6.14
N ASN A 34 13.77 6.28 -5.69
CA ASN A 34 13.40 5.13 -6.51
C ASN A 34 11.89 4.91 -6.60
N VAL A 35 11.17 5.35 -5.56
CA VAL A 35 9.73 5.16 -5.39
C VAL A 35 9.12 6.49 -4.98
N TRP A 36 7.99 6.85 -5.58
CA TRP A 36 7.23 8.05 -5.26
C TRP A 36 5.88 7.67 -4.67
N VAL A 37 5.58 8.16 -3.48
CA VAL A 37 4.29 7.93 -2.83
C VAL A 37 3.38 9.11 -3.11
N THR A 38 2.14 8.84 -3.53
CA THR A 38 1.10 9.85 -3.70
C THR A 38 -0.21 9.39 -3.10
N TRP A 39 -0.93 10.34 -2.53
CA TRP A 39 -2.22 10.14 -1.89
C TRP A 39 -3.31 10.59 -2.85
N VAL A 40 -4.30 9.73 -3.10
CA VAL A 40 -5.31 10.00 -4.13
C VAL A 40 -6.73 9.94 -3.58
N VAL A 41 -7.57 10.83 -4.13
CA VAL A 41 -9.03 10.84 -3.97
C VAL A 41 -9.61 10.81 -5.38
N ARG A 42 -9.55 9.64 -6.02
CA ARG A 42 -10.10 9.43 -7.36
C ARG A 42 -10.54 7.98 -7.52
N ASN A 43 -11.43 7.74 -8.47
CA ASN A 43 -11.72 6.38 -8.89
C ASN A 43 -10.46 5.76 -9.53
N MET A 44 -10.00 4.64 -8.97
CA MET A 44 -8.87 3.84 -9.46
C MET A 44 -9.31 2.54 -10.16
N GLY A 45 -10.62 2.34 -10.30
CA GLY A 45 -11.27 1.07 -10.60
C GLY A 45 -12.23 0.70 -9.47
N GLU A 46 -13.30 -0.02 -9.80
CA GLU A 46 -14.24 -0.52 -8.80
C GLU A 46 -13.51 -1.44 -7.80
N GLY A 47 -13.58 -1.11 -6.51
CA GLY A 47 -12.95 -1.89 -5.44
C GLY A 47 -11.42 -1.75 -5.32
N VAL A 48 -10.79 -0.81 -6.02
CA VAL A 48 -9.33 -0.59 -5.96
C VAL A 48 -8.98 0.46 -4.90
N LEU A 49 -8.21 0.07 -3.89
CA LEU A 49 -7.82 0.93 -2.76
C LEU A 49 -6.36 1.43 -2.84
N GLY A 50 -5.54 0.82 -3.69
CA GLY A 50 -4.15 1.21 -3.92
C GLY A 50 -3.66 0.70 -5.27
N HIS A 51 -2.55 1.26 -5.73
CA HIS A 51 -1.86 0.79 -6.93
C HIS A 51 -0.39 1.16 -6.88
N ALA A 52 0.49 0.20 -7.16
CA ALA A 52 1.92 0.44 -7.25
C ALA A 52 2.54 -0.17 -8.51
N SER A 53 3.58 0.51 -8.99
CA SER A 53 4.52 -0.08 -9.93
C SER A 53 5.35 -1.16 -9.23
N LEU A 54 5.53 -2.32 -9.87
CA LEU A 54 6.47 -3.32 -9.38
C LEU A 54 7.90 -2.77 -9.46
N GLY A 55 8.59 -2.71 -8.31
CA GLY A 55 9.93 -2.13 -8.22
C GLY A 55 9.91 -0.61 -8.17
N LYS A 56 10.58 0.04 -9.14
CA LYS A 56 10.70 1.50 -9.20
C LYS A 56 9.46 2.13 -9.82
N GLY A 57 8.97 3.22 -9.24
CA GLY A 57 7.85 3.96 -9.83
C GLY A 57 6.95 4.64 -8.79
N VAL A 58 5.67 4.74 -9.09
CA VAL A 58 4.68 5.40 -8.24
C VAL A 58 3.95 4.35 -7.40
N ILE A 59 3.77 4.68 -6.13
CA ILE A 59 2.78 4.08 -5.23
C ILE A 59 1.66 5.10 -5.08
N GLU A 60 0.45 4.72 -5.44
CA GLU A 60 -0.78 5.46 -5.21
C GLU A 60 -1.56 4.77 -4.08
N VAL A 61 -1.86 5.53 -3.02
CA VAL A 61 -2.69 5.05 -1.90
C VAL A 61 -3.95 5.88 -1.86
N ALA A 62 -5.11 5.22 -1.94
CA ALA A 62 -6.38 5.91 -1.75
C ALA A 62 -6.54 6.30 -0.28
N ILE A 63 -6.92 7.56 -0.04
CA ILE A 63 -7.19 8.06 1.33
C ILE A 63 -8.69 8.10 1.65
N GLY A 64 -9.53 7.70 0.70
CA GLY A 64 -10.96 7.62 0.88
C GLY A 64 -11.63 7.01 -0.35
N GLY A 65 -12.87 6.58 -0.15
CA GLY A 65 -13.69 5.94 -1.18
C GLY A 65 -15.08 6.56 -1.25
N TYR A 66 -15.86 6.09 -2.21
CA TYR A 66 -17.27 6.44 -2.34
C TYR A 66 -18.12 5.28 -1.85
N GLY A 67 -19.06 5.55 -0.95
CA GLY A 67 -20.07 4.58 -0.52
C GLY A 67 -21.09 4.29 -1.61
N CYS A 68 -21.95 3.28 -1.39
CA CYS A 68 -23.03 2.92 -2.31
C CYS A 68 -24.04 4.06 -2.54
N ASP A 69 -24.11 5.03 -1.62
CA ASP A 69 -24.93 6.24 -1.71
C ASP A 69 -24.23 7.39 -2.48
N GLY A 70 -23.01 7.16 -2.97
CA GLY A 70 -22.19 8.15 -3.65
C GLY A 70 -21.53 9.17 -2.72
N SER A 71 -21.65 9.03 -1.40
CA SER A 71 -20.95 9.89 -0.43
C SER A 71 -19.46 9.56 -0.39
N PHE A 72 -18.62 10.59 -0.37
CA PHE A 72 -17.18 10.41 -0.14
C PHE A 72 -16.90 10.25 1.35
N GLN A 73 -16.09 9.27 1.71
CA GLN A 73 -15.65 9.05 3.09
C GLN A 73 -14.14 8.79 3.13
N LEU A 74 -13.48 9.44 4.08
CA LEU A 74 -12.06 9.21 4.35
C LEU A 74 -11.88 7.87 5.05
N PHE A 75 -10.87 7.12 4.62
CA PHE A 75 -10.46 5.92 5.32
C PHE A 75 -9.84 6.26 6.68
N ASP A 76 -9.96 5.33 7.63
CA ASP A 76 -9.23 5.44 8.88
C ASP A 76 -7.72 5.19 8.68
N LEU A 77 -6.94 5.52 9.72
CA LEU A 77 -5.48 5.39 9.65
C LEU A 77 -5.03 3.94 9.46
N ASP A 78 -5.77 2.96 10.00
CA ASP A 78 -5.43 1.54 9.91
C ASP A 78 -5.57 1.04 8.47
N THR A 79 -6.65 1.42 7.79
CA THR A 79 -6.89 1.12 6.38
C THR A 79 -5.79 1.73 5.50
N VAL A 80 -5.43 3.00 5.73
CA VAL A 80 -4.38 3.68 4.97
C VAL A 80 -3.00 3.04 5.22
N ASP A 81 -2.65 2.71 6.47
CA ASP A 81 -1.37 2.04 6.79
C ASP A 81 -1.31 0.63 6.19
N TYR A 82 -2.43 -0.11 6.18
CA TYR A 82 -2.51 -1.44 5.57
C TYR A 82 -2.27 -1.38 4.06
N VAL A 83 -3.01 -0.52 3.35
CA VAL A 83 -2.86 -0.36 1.89
C VAL A 83 -1.45 0.12 1.57
N MET A 84 -0.93 1.12 2.26
CA MET A 84 0.43 1.60 2.04
C MET A 84 1.48 0.49 2.26
N THR A 85 1.28 -0.37 3.26
CA THR A 85 2.16 -1.52 3.51
C THR A 85 2.10 -2.52 2.35
N HIS A 86 0.92 -2.84 1.83
CA HIS A 86 0.75 -3.71 0.66
C HIS A 86 1.46 -3.13 -0.57
N GLU A 87 1.18 -1.86 -0.90
CA GLU A 87 1.73 -1.21 -2.10
C GLU A 87 3.26 -1.04 -2.03
N LEU A 88 3.82 -0.81 -0.83
CA LEU A 88 5.27 -0.84 -0.65
C LEU A 88 5.88 -2.20 -0.97
N GLY A 89 5.16 -3.29 -0.71
CA GLY A 89 5.59 -4.64 -1.07
C GLY A 89 5.78 -4.80 -2.57
N HIS A 90 4.89 -4.23 -3.38
CA HIS A 90 5.08 -4.16 -4.83
C HIS A 90 6.33 -3.35 -5.21
N SER A 91 6.60 -2.25 -4.51
CA SER A 91 7.79 -1.41 -4.79
C SER A 91 9.13 -2.08 -4.48
N ILE A 92 9.14 -3.10 -3.60
CA ILE A 92 10.33 -3.94 -3.35
C ILE A 92 10.32 -5.23 -4.20
N GLY A 93 9.39 -5.34 -5.16
CA GLY A 93 9.36 -6.38 -6.18
C GLY A 93 8.48 -7.59 -5.87
N LEU A 94 7.61 -7.53 -4.86
CA LEU A 94 6.72 -8.63 -4.52
C LEU A 94 5.46 -8.60 -5.39
N ASN A 95 5.02 -9.77 -5.85
CA ASN A 95 3.71 -9.94 -6.47
C ASN A 95 2.65 -10.26 -5.42
N HIS A 96 1.38 -10.30 -5.84
CA HIS A 96 0.34 -10.78 -4.95
C HIS A 96 0.61 -12.20 -4.46
N ALA A 97 0.36 -12.41 -3.17
CA ALA A 97 0.32 -13.73 -2.55
C ALA A 97 -1.04 -14.39 -2.77
N THR A 98 -1.08 -15.72 -2.69
CA THR A 98 -2.33 -16.49 -2.73
C THR A 98 -2.91 -16.75 -1.34
N ASN A 99 -2.08 -16.66 -0.29
CA ASN A 99 -2.52 -16.85 1.10
C ASN A 99 -3.24 -15.58 1.61
N PRO A 100 -4.50 -15.66 2.05
CA PRO A 100 -5.26 -14.52 2.57
C PRO A 100 -4.66 -13.87 3.82
N ASP A 101 -3.86 -14.60 4.59
CA ASP A 101 -3.20 -14.07 5.79
C ASP A 101 -1.92 -13.29 5.48
N ASN A 102 -1.48 -13.26 4.21
CA ASN A 102 -0.29 -12.53 3.78
C ASN A 102 -0.65 -11.07 3.47
N ILE A 103 0.20 -10.13 3.89
CA ILE A 103 0.02 -8.70 3.57
C ILE A 103 -0.05 -8.42 2.06
N MET A 104 0.61 -9.24 1.23
CA MET A 104 0.56 -9.16 -0.22
C MET A 104 -0.65 -9.86 -0.83
N TYR A 105 -1.63 -10.32 -0.05
CA TYR A 105 -2.88 -10.81 -0.62
C TYR A 105 -3.61 -9.67 -1.31
N GLY A 106 -4.02 -9.88 -2.57
CA GLY A 106 -4.56 -8.81 -3.42
C GLY A 106 -5.97 -8.32 -3.04
N ILE A 107 -6.52 -8.78 -1.91
CA ILE A 107 -7.82 -8.35 -1.39
C ILE A 107 -7.59 -7.80 0.01
N VAL A 108 -7.91 -6.53 0.19
CA VAL A 108 -7.87 -5.89 1.52
C VAL A 108 -8.99 -6.49 2.38
N PRO A 109 -8.68 -7.09 3.54
CA PRO A 109 -9.67 -7.83 4.33
C PRO A 109 -10.67 -6.92 5.05
N TYR A 110 -10.37 -5.62 5.17
CA TYR A 110 -11.24 -4.63 5.78
C TYR A 110 -11.03 -3.24 5.15
N ALA A 111 -12.07 -2.41 5.16
CA ALA A 111 -11.95 -0.99 4.86
C ALA A 111 -12.76 -0.22 5.90
N GLY A 112 -12.06 0.44 6.81
CA GLY A 112 -12.64 1.29 7.85
C GLY A 112 -12.62 2.76 7.43
N TYR A 113 -13.49 3.56 8.05
CA TYR A 113 -13.69 4.97 7.72
C TYR A 113 -13.47 5.84 8.96
N ALA A 114 -12.78 6.97 8.79
CA ALA A 114 -12.40 7.86 9.88
C ALA A 114 -13.61 8.49 10.59
N TYR A 115 -14.72 8.66 9.86
CA TYR A 115 -15.95 9.24 10.38
C TYR A 115 -17.15 8.47 9.83
N CYS A 116 -18.03 8.01 10.71
CA CYS A 116 -19.40 7.67 10.31
C CYS A 116 -20.13 9.00 10.08
N LEU A 117 -20.43 9.34 8.83
CA LEU A 117 -21.41 10.38 8.52
C LEU A 117 -22.78 9.81 8.92
N LEU A 118 -23.19 10.05 10.17
CA LEU A 118 -24.54 9.80 10.62
C LEU A 118 -25.46 10.76 9.86
N ASN A 119 -26.26 10.22 8.93
CA ASN A 119 -27.40 10.93 8.37
C ASN A 119 -28.57 10.91 9.37
#